data_AF-A0A6N4T1D0-F1
#
_entry.id   AF-A0A6N4T1D0-F1
#
_cell.length_a   1.000
_cell.length_b   1.000
_cell.length_c   1.000
_cell.angle_alpha   90.00
_cell.angle_beta   90.00
_cell.angle_gamma   90.00
#
_symmetry.space_group_name_H-M   'P 1'
#
loop_
_entity.id
_entity.type
_entity.pdbx_description
1 polymer ?
#
loop_
_entity_poly.entity_id
_entity_poly.type
_entity_poly.pdbx_seq_one_letter_code
_entity_poly.pdbx_strand_id
1 'polypeptide(L)'
;MKRISILDDAADLPLQLGPSAFVQDDVKAVLPVSLLEFYQGAPACHLLAWNDKDSATMGLSTSGSVIVFERARLLELTINILRRAKGAGWISFEAVLTDQDKPLVLLESFTFNEAGLAWLEAMTAVFEAVFGVKSILIEHGYDC
;
A
#
# COMPACT_ATOMS: atom_id res chain seq x y z
N MET A 1 5.10 -18.68 6.54
CA MET A 1 5.60 -17.48 7.24
C MET A 1 4.58 -16.40 6.96
N LYS A 2 4.04 -15.79 8.01
CA LYS A 2 3.07 -14.70 7.95
C LYS A 2 3.79 -13.45 8.40
N ARG A 3 3.72 -12.37 7.62
CA ARG A 3 4.20 -11.05 8.03
C ARG A 3 3.01 -10.11 7.94
N ILE A 4 2.63 -9.55 9.07
CA ILE A 4 1.46 -8.69 9.23
C ILE A 4 1.93 -7.52 10.06
N SER A 5 1.59 -6.31 9.64
CA SER A 5 1.94 -5.10 10.38
C SER A 5 0.82 -4.08 10.26
N ILE A 6 0.43 -3.53 11.41
CA ILE A 6 -0.34 -2.29 11.45
C ILE A 6 0.68 -1.19 11.23
N LEU A 7 0.53 -0.48 10.13
CA LEU A 7 1.45 0.57 9.67
C LEU A 7 1.11 1.92 10.29
N ASP A 8 -0.17 2.15 10.53
CA ASP A 8 -0.69 3.37 11.12
C ASP A 8 -2.08 3.10 11.73
N ASP A 9 -2.44 3.85 12.76
CA ASP A 9 -3.74 3.80 13.45
C ASP A 9 -4.43 5.18 13.53
N ALA A 10 -3.88 6.18 12.83
CA ALA A 10 -4.47 7.50 12.70
C ALA A 10 -5.77 7.44 11.88
N ALA A 11 -6.72 8.32 12.24
CA ALA A 11 -7.96 8.49 11.50
C ALA A 11 -7.74 9.11 10.11
N ASP A 12 -6.70 9.94 9.99
CA ASP A 12 -6.37 10.67 8.77
C ASP A 12 -5.02 10.20 8.21
N LEU A 13 -5.04 9.12 7.43
CA LEU A 13 -3.84 8.68 6.71
C LEU A 13 -3.43 9.75 5.70
N PRO A 14 -2.13 10.05 5.57
CA PRO A 14 -1.67 11.08 4.65
C PRO A 14 -1.80 10.67 3.17
N LEU A 15 -2.02 9.38 2.91
CA LEU A 15 -2.26 8.78 1.60
C LEU A 15 -3.49 7.89 1.65
N GLN A 16 -4.24 7.84 0.55
CA GLN A 16 -5.37 6.93 0.38
C GLN A 16 -4.95 5.65 -0.31
N LEU A 17 -5.75 4.58 -0.19
CA LEU A 17 -5.54 3.40 -1.03
C LEU A 17 -5.73 3.76 -2.52
N GLY A 18 -4.98 3.07 -3.39
CA GLY A 18 -5.06 3.28 -4.83
C GLY A 18 -6.39 2.86 -5.45
N PRO A 19 -6.62 3.18 -6.74
CA PRO A 19 -7.92 3.03 -7.42
C PRO A 19 -8.39 1.59 -7.61
N SER A 20 -7.50 0.60 -7.42
CA SER A 20 -7.86 -0.82 -7.46
C SER A 20 -8.38 -1.33 -6.10
N ALA A 21 -8.39 -0.48 -5.06
CA ALA A 21 -9.03 -0.80 -3.81
C ALA A 21 -10.52 -0.98 -4.05
N PHE A 22 -11.06 -2.07 -3.53
CA PHE A 22 -12.48 -2.32 -3.54
C PHE A 22 -13.03 -2.12 -2.14
N VAL A 23 -14.16 -1.43 -2.07
CA VAL A 23 -14.92 -1.22 -0.83
C VAL A 23 -15.76 -2.46 -0.60
N GLN A 24 -15.66 -3.06 0.58
CA GLN A 24 -16.58 -4.10 1.01
C GLN A 24 -17.23 -3.74 2.33
N ASP A 25 -18.55 -3.95 2.39
CA ASP A 25 -19.33 -3.85 3.62
C ASP A 25 -18.78 -4.80 4.70
N ASP A 26 -18.19 -5.93 4.28
CA ASP A 26 -17.48 -6.86 5.17
C ASP A 26 -16.10 -7.25 4.62
N VAL A 27 -15.10 -6.40 4.84
CA VAL A 27 -13.68 -6.66 4.52
C VAL A 27 -13.19 -8.02 5.06
N LYS A 28 -13.80 -8.54 6.14
CA LYS A 28 -13.45 -9.86 6.70
C LYS A 28 -13.76 -11.02 5.74
N ALA A 29 -14.67 -10.85 4.79
CA ALA A 29 -14.99 -11.89 3.82
C ALA A 29 -13.85 -12.14 2.80
N VAL A 30 -12.91 -11.19 2.70
CA VAL A 30 -11.87 -11.14 1.65
C VAL A 30 -10.48 -11.22 2.22
N LEU A 31 -10.31 -10.81 3.48
CA LEU A 31 -9.08 -11.06 4.19
C LEU A 31 -8.89 -12.57 4.37
N PRO A 32 -7.68 -13.09 4.11
CA PRO A 32 -7.34 -14.44 4.51
C PRO A 32 -7.73 -14.71 5.97
N VAL A 33 -8.25 -15.91 6.26
CA VAL A 33 -8.67 -16.32 7.62
C VAL A 33 -7.58 -16.07 8.66
N SER A 34 -6.32 -16.25 8.25
CA SER A 34 -5.12 -15.99 9.03
C SER A 34 -4.95 -14.54 9.51
N LEU A 35 -5.64 -13.58 8.91
CA LEU A 35 -5.59 -12.16 9.23
C LEU A 35 -6.80 -11.70 10.05
N LEU A 36 -7.85 -12.51 10.16
CA LEU A 36 -9.09 -12.12 10.83
C LEU A 36 -8.87 -11.80 12.31
N GLU A 37 -8.01 -12.54 13.00
CA GLU A 37 -7.65 -12.28 14.40
C GLU A 37 -6.93 -10.93 14.56
N PHE A 38 -6.04 -10.59 13.63
CA PHE A 38 -5.35 -9.30 13.62
C PHE A 38 -6.30 -8.15 13.32
N TYR A 39 -7.19 -8.32 12.34
CA TYR A 39 -8.18 -7.32 11.97
C TYR A 39 -9.18 -7.06 13.10
N GLN A 40 -9.57 -8.10 13.86
CA GLN A 40 -10.47 -7.94 15.02
C GLN A 40 -9.82 -7.21 16.20
N GLY A 41 -8.50 -7.32 16.36
CA GLY A 41 -7.75 -6.62 17.40
C GLY A 41 -7.22 -5.24 16.97
N ALA A 42 -7.34 -4.88 15.69
CA ALA A 42 -6.82 -3.63 15.16
C ALA A 42 -7.71 -2.44 15.55
N PRO A 43 -7.13 -1.23 15.71
CA PRO A 43 -7.90 -0.01 15.92
C PRO A 43 -8.93 0.24 14.82
N ALA A 44 -10.01 0.96 15.15
CA ALA A 44 -11.12 1.21 14.22
C ALA A 44 -10.66 1.94 12.94
N CYS A 45 -9.63 2.78 13.06
CA CYS A 45 -8.89 3.37 11.96
C CYS A 45 -7.53 2.70 11.92
N HIS A 46 -7.22 1.94 10.88
CA HIS A 46 -5.89 1.35 10.73
C HIS A 46 -5.51 1.22 9.27
N LEU A 47 -4.22 1.22 9.00
CA LEU A 47 -3.64 0.72 7.76
C LEU A 47 -2.91 -0.59 8.06
N LEU A 48 -3.41 -1.70 7.53
CA LEU A 48 -2.78 -3.01 7.62
C LEU A 48 -2.01 -3.30 6.33
N ALA A 49 -0.82 -3.87 6.44
CA ALA A 49 -0.18 -4.56 5.33
C ALA A 49 0.12 -6.01 5.72
N TRP A 50 0.01 -6.92 4.76
CA TRP A 50 0.31 -8.33 4.99
C TRP A 50 0.98 -9.02 3.82
N ASN A 51 1.60 -10.14 4.16
CA ASN A 51 2.15 -11.15 3.29
C ASN A 51 1.89 -12.51 3.95
N ASP A 52 0.95 -13.26 3.38
CA ASP A 52 0.52 -14.55 3.91
C ASP A 52 0.86 -15.68 2.95
N LYS A 53 1.75 -16.58 3.40
CA LYS A 53 2.14 -17.76 2.63
C LYS A 53 1.00 -18.78 2.51
N ASP A 54 0.08 -18.85 3.47
CA ASP A 54 -0.94 -19.89 3.52
C ASP A 54 -2.04 -19.64 2.47
N SER A 55 -2.46 -18.37 2.35
CA SER A 55 -3.36 -17.93 1.27
C SER A 55 -2.65 -17.56 -0.03
N ALA A 56 -1.32 -17.51 -0.04
CA ALA A 56 -0.48 -17.02 -1.14
C ALA A 56 -0.82 -15.58 -1.59
N THR A 57 -1.33 -14.74 -0.68
CA THR A 57 -1.71 -13.36 -0.96
C THR A 57 -0.88 -12.33 -0.20
N MET A 58 -0.89 -11.12 -0.74
CA MET A 58 -0.36 -9.90 -0.16
C MET A 58 -1.39 -8.79 -0.32
N GLY A 59 -1.27 -7.73 0.47
CA GLY A 59 -2.15 -6.59 0.29
C GLY A 59 -2.06 -5.52 1.35
N LEU A 60 -2.95 -4.54 1.21
CA LEU A 60 -3.20 -3.50 2.19
C LEU A 60 -4.70 -3.41 2.47
N SER A 61 -5.06 -3.06 3.70
CA SER A 61 -6.44 -2.72 4.04
C SER A 61 -6.49 -1.50 4.92
N THR A 62 -7.52 -0.69 4.69
CA THR A 62 -7.97 0.36 5.61
C THR A 62 -9.41 0.05 6.04
N SER A 63 -9.98 0.86 6.94
CA SER A 63 -11.33 0.70 7.46
C SER A 63 -12.40 0.67 6.35
N GLY A 64 -12.71 -0.53 5.85
CA GLY A 64 -13.73 -0.77 4.81
C GLY A 64 -13.20 -0.91 3.37
N SER A 65 -11.89 -0.77 3.14
CA SER A 65 -11.30 -0.88 1.79
C SER A 65 -10.07 -1.79 1.79
N VAL A 66 -9.88 -2.52 0.71
CA VAL A 66 -8.79 -3.51 0.64
C VAL A 66 -8.26 -3.65 -0.78
N ILE A 67 -6.94 -3.88 -0.88
CA ILE A 67 -6.23 -4.29 -2.09
C ILE A 67 -5.60 -5.64 -1.79
N VAL A 68 -5.87 -6.64 -2.63
CA VAL A 68 -5.30 -7.99 -2.52
C VAL A 68 -4.69 -8.40 -3.85
N PHE A 69 -3.48 -8.98 -3.81
CA PHE A 69 -2.82 -9.54 -5.00
C PHE A 69 -2.02 -10.79 -4.63
N GLU A 70 -1.71 -11.63 -5.62
CA GLU A 70 -0.96 -12.86 -5.37
C GLU A 70 0.50 -12.57 -5.10
N ARG A 71 1.05 -13.22 -4.07
CA ARG A 71 2.43 -13.05 -3.65
C ARG A 71 3.45 -13.38 -4.75
N ALA A 72 3.19 -14.42 -5.54
CA ALA A 72 4.12 -14.89 -6.56
C ALA A 72 4.33 -13.88 -7.70
N ARG A 73 3.42 -12.90 -7.83
CA ARG A 73 3.44 -11.89 -8.89
C ARG A 73 4.30 -10.69 -8.55
N LEU A 74 4.61 -10.45 -7.28
CA LEU A 74 5.35 -9.25 -6.86
C LEU A 74 6.82 -9.32 -7.30
N LEU A 75 7.24 -8.35 -8.12
CA LEU A 75 8.63 -8.18 -8.53
C LEU A 75 9.36 -7.17 -7.65
N GLU A 76 8.77 -5.98 -7.52
CA GLU A 76 9.38 -4.84 -6.84
C GLU A 76 8.30 -3.92 -6.28
N LEU A 77 8.72 -3.08 -5.34
CA LEU A 77 7.93 -1.97 -4.84
C LEU A 77 8.55 -0.67 -5.33
N THR A 78 7.72 0.30 -5.68
CA THR A 78 8.20 1.62 -6.11
C THR A 78 7.49 2.72 -5.36
N ILE A 79 8.23 3.75 -4.98
CA ILE A 79 7.70 5.03 -4.52
C ILE A 79 7.94 6.00 -5.67
N ASN A 80 6.86 6.45 -6.30
CA ASN A 80 6.92 7.35 -7.44
C ASN A 80 6.50 8.75 -6.99
N ILE A 81 7.28 9.75 -7.40
CA ILE A 81 7.03 11.14 -7.03
C ILE A 81 7.10 12.02 -8.26
N LEU A 82 6.08 12.85 -8.44
CA LEU A 82 6.18 14.03 -9.30
C LEU A 82 6.11 15.29 -8.45
N ARG A 83 7.29 15.85 -8.14
CA ARG A 83 7.42 17.18 -7.55
C ARG A 83 7.19 18.22 -8.65
N ARG A 84 6.47 19.29 -8.36
CA ARG A 84 6.03 20.19 -9.44
C ARG A 84 6.89 21.42 -9.67
N ALA A 85 6.91 21.82 -10.95
CA ALA A 85 7.16 23.17 -11.44
C ALA A 85 5.85 23.88 -11.91
N LYS A 86 4.79 23.16 -12.35
CA LYS A 86 3.42 23.69 -12.61
C LYS A 86 2.31 22.65 -12.34
N GLY A 87 1.26 23.02 -11.56
CA GLY A 87 0.06 22.24 -11.12
C GLY A 87 0.09 21.72 -9.65
N ALA A 88 -0.72 20.72 -9.28
CA ALA A 88 -0.75 19.95 -7.99
C ALA A 88 0.37 18.89 -7.61
N GLY A 89 0.78 17.95 -8.48
CA GLY A 89 1.87 16.98 -8.25
C GLY A 89 1.26 15.66 -7.85
N TRP A 90 2.05 14.64 -7.53
CA TRP A 90 1.50 13.40 -6.98
C TRP A 90 2.59 12.55 -6.32
N ILE A 91 2.14 11.64 -5.47
CA ILE A 91 2.96 10.59 -4.84
C ILE A 91 2.17 9.29 -4.97
N SER A 92 2.82 8.20 -5.36
CA SER A 92 2.25 6.87 -5.32
C SER A 92 3.24 5.86 -4.75
N PHE A 93 2.71 4.88 -4.02
CA PHE A 93 3.41 3.67 -3.64
C PHE A 93 2.79 2.51 -4.41
N GLU A 94 3.59 1.78 -5.17
CA GLU A 94 3.10 0.84 -6.19
C GLU A 94 3.80 -0.51 -6.09
N ALA A 95 3.05 -1.57 -6.39
CA ALA A 95 3.58 -2.92 -6.62
C ALA A 95 3.72 -3.16 -8.12
N VAL A 96 4.94 -3.47 -8.57
CA VAL A 96 5.15 -3.94 -9.95
C VAL A 96 4.94 -5.44 -9.98
N LEU A 97 4.03 -5.88 -10.84
CA LEU A 97 3.59 -7.26 -10.93
C LEU A 97 4.09 -7.90 -12.24
N THR A 98 4.45 -9.19 -12.19
CA THR A 98 4.99 -9.95 -13.34
C THR A 98 4.07 -10.04 -14.54
N ASP A 99 2.77 -9.83 -14.35
CA ASP A 99 1.71 -10.15 -15.31
C ASP A 99 0.81 -8.95 -15.61
N GLN A 100 1.27 -7.73 -15.31
CA GLN A 100 0.58 -6.49 -15.64
C GLN A 100 1.54 -5.50 -16.30
N ASP A 101 1.07 -4.81 -17.34
CA ASP A 101 1.85 -3.77 -18.03
C ASP A 101 1.94 -2.47 -17.23
N LYS A 102 1.09 -2.31 -16.21
CA LYS A 102 1.05 -1.15 -15.32
C LYS A 102 1.22 -1.59 -13.87
N PRO A 103 1.97 -0.83 -13.05
CA PRO A 103 2.06 -1.08 -11.63
C PRO A 103 0.67 -1.01 -10.96
N LEU A 104 0.48 -1.85 -9.94
CA LEU A 104 -0.65 -1.77 -9.06
C LEU A 104 -0.40 -0.67 -8.01
N VAL A 105 -1.14 0.43 -8.11
CA VAL A 105 -1.07 1.51 -7.12
C VAL A 105 -1.68 1.04 -5.80
N LEU A 106 -0.87 1.00 -4.75
CA LEU A 106 -1.22 0.56 -3.41
C LEU A 106 -1.70 1.73 -2.55
N LEU A 107 -0.93 2.82 -2.54
CA LEU A 107 -1.27 4.07 -1.88
C LEU A 107 -1.00 5.24 -2.82
N GLU A 108 -1.79 6.30 -2.74
CA GLU A 108 -1.60 7.48 -3.58
C GLU A 108 -2.03 8.80 -2.92
N SER A 109 -1.53 9.89 -3.49
CA SER A 109 -2.09 11.23 -3.37
C SER A 109 -2.04 11.91 -4.74
N PHE A 110 -3.17 12.47 -5.17
CA PHE A 110 -3.31 13.21 -6.44
C PHE A 110 -2.74 14.63 -6.39
N THR A 111 -2.19 15.02 -5.25
CA THR A 111 -1.42 16.25 -5.07
C THR A 111 -0.08 15.88 -4.44
N PHE A 112 0.97 16.68 -4.66
CA PHE A 112 2.21 16.44 -3.93
C PHE A 112 1.99 16.75 -2.43
N ASN A 113 2.12 15.72 -1.60
CA ASN A 113 1.94 15.80 -0.15
C ASN A 113 3.27 15.49 0.56
N GLU A 114 3.99 16.51 1.01
CA GLU A 114 5.27 16.35 1.70
C GLU A 114 5.18 15.50 2.97
N ALA A 115 4.09 15.62 3.74
CA ALA A 115 3.85 14.78 4.91
C ALA A 115 3.62 13.31 4.53
N GLY A 116 2.90 13.06 3.42
CA GLY A 116 2.69 11.72 2.87
C GLY A 116 3.98 11.08 2.36
N LEU A 117 4.87 11.87 1.75
CA LEU A 117 6.19 11.39 1.37
C LEU A 117 7.03 11.03 2.59
N ALA A 118 7.16 11.93 3.57
CA ALA A 118 7.94 11.68 4.78
C ALA A 118 7.42 10.45 5.54
N TRP A 119 6.10 10.27 5.56
CA TRP A 119 5.47 9.09 6.14
C TRP A 119 5.82 7.80 5.36
N LEU A 120 5.74 7.80 4.01
CA LEU A 120 6.14 6.65 3.19
C LEU A 120 7.62 6.29 3.39
N GLU A 121 8.50 7.29 3.42
CA GLU A 121 9.93 7.10 3.67
C GLU A 121 10.16 6.45 5.05
N ALA A 122 9.46 6.93 6.08
CA ALA A 122 9.51 6.34 7.43
C ALA A 122 8.98 4.90 7.47
N MET A 123 7.97 4.57 6.67
CA MET A 123 7.36 3.23 6.61
C MET A 123 8.05 2.28 5.64
N THR A 124 9.00 2.76 4.82
CA THR A 124 9.62 1.97 3.75
C THR A 124 10.23 0.67 4.28
N ALA A 125 11.00 0.72 5.37
CA ALA A 125 11.60 -0.48 5.96
C ALA A 125 10.55 -1.50 6.44
N VAL A 126 9.39 -1.03 6.90
CA VAL A 126 8.28 -1.89 7.33
C VAL A 126 7.63 -2.55 6.11
N PHE A 127 7.37 -1.80 5.04
CA PHE A 127 6.85 -2.35 3.78
C PHE A 127 7.79 -3.39 3.18
N GLU A 128 9.09 -3.10 3.11
CA GLU A 128 10.09 -4.05 2.63
C GLU A 128 10.14 -5.31 3.50
N ALA A 129 10.01 -5.16 4.82
CA ALA A 129 9.94 -6.30 5.72
C ALA A 129 8.67 -7.13 5.48
N VAL A 130 7.51 -6.49 5.31
CA VAL A 130 6.23 -7.19 5.07
C VAL A 130 6.25 -7.90 3.72
N PHE A 131 6.51 -7.18 2.63
CA PHE A 131 6.42 -7.70 1.27
C PHE A 131 7.64 -8.52 0.84
N GLY A 132 8.79 -8.34 1.49
CA GLY A 132 9.99 -9.13 1.26
C GLY A 132 10.77 -8.74 0.00
N VAL A 133 10.51 -7.56 -0.56
CA VAL A 133 11.25 -6.96 -1.68
C VAL A 133 11.69 -5.56 -1.29
N LYS A 134 12.70 -5.02 -1.99
CA LYS A 134 13.16 -3.64 -1.79
C LYS A 134 12.23 -2.65 -2.49
N SER A 135 12.12 -1.47 -1.91
CA SER A 135 11.43 -0.33 -2.52
C SER A 135 12.43 0.53 -3.29
N ILE A 136 12.04 0.99 -4.48
CA ILE A 136 12.83 1.89 -5.31
C ILE A 136 12.14 3.25 -5.33
N LEU A 137 12.88 4.31 -5.03
CA LEU A 137 12.41 5.68 -5.16
C LEU A 137 12.63 6.16 -6.59
N ILE A 138 11.56 6.60 -7.26
CA ILE A 138 11.56 7.12 -8.62
C ILE A 138 11.04 8.56 -8.58
N GLU A 139 11.93 9.51 -8.84
CA GLU A 139 11.54 10.90 -9.05
C GLU A 139 11.33 11.17 -10.54
N HIS A 140 10.09 11.46 -10.90
CA HIS A 140 9.70 11.86 -12.24
C HIS A 140 10.11 13.33 -12.43
N GLY A 141 10.82 13.60 -13.53
CA GLY A 141 11.18 14.97 -13.92
C GLY A 141 9.95 15.83 -14.14
N TYR A 142 10.13 17.15 -14.15
CA TYR A 142 9.02 18.08 -14.40
C TYR A 142 8.37 17.78 -15.76
N ASP A 143 7.08 17.46 -15.77
CA ASP A 143 6.26 17.53 -16.98
C ASP A 143 6.26 18.99 -17.43
N CYS A 144 6.91 19.26 -18.56
CA CYS A 144 7.09 20.60 -19.12
C CYS A 144 5.94 20.98 -20.06
#